data_AF-A0A329XJB4-F1
#
_entry.id   AF-A0A329XJB4-F1
#
_cell.length_a   1.000
_cell.length_b   1.000
_cell.length_c   1.000
_cell.angle_alpha   90.00
_cell.angle_beta   90.00
_cell.angle_gamma   90.00
#
_symmetry.space_group_name_H-M   'P 1'
#
loop_
_entity.id
_entity.type
_entity.pdbx_description
1 polymer ?
#
loop_
_entity_poly.entity_id
_entity_poly.type
_entity_poly.pdbx_seq_one_letter_code
_entity_poly.pdbx_strand_id
1 'polypeptide(L)'
;MRNSLRSPRSPLPSRPVWRDHVHWIGYTLAAIAVWVFMSTALFPAWRAETEDGGQLLLILAAPPLFLFLVWQAMSRFGRCTWRHWRAYRFAHGHPTRREARMLAMVHDHQMAIEHARAVATDLATTQSLDLGPAWDVNLNHGERILFNGSAHYSRFYGQEVTYWESSAFFSGSPLFVVAGLGATALGNRARRNAALRQAAAQWREGQMTRCLVTDQRILIHHLDGRWLSFWFSGAVGIYPALNEDTLILEFDDTSPLRVQGPASLIASVSAIWTAHGVQGLLRHPALEPIR
;
A
#
# COMPACT_ATOMS: atom_id res chain seq x y z
N MET A 1 -3.03 -7.50 -28.20
CA MET A 1 -3.80 -8.11 -27.09
C MET A 1 -4.01 -7.07 -26.00
N ARG A 2 -5.23 -6.49 -25.90
CA ARG A 2 -5.59 -5.50 -24.87
C ARG A 2 -5.80 -6.22 -23.54
N ASN A 3 -4.73 -6.37 -22.75
CA ASN A 3 -4.89 -6.61 -21.33
C ASN A 3 -5.46 -5.32 -20.74
N SER A 4 -6.78 -5.32 -20.51
CA SER A 4 -7.40 -4.35 -19.62
C SER A 4 -6.80 -4.58 -18.24
N LEU A 5 -5.77 -3.82 -17.92
CA LEU A 5 -5.33 -3.60 -16.55
C LEU A 5 -6.59 -3.16 -15.79
N ARG A 6 -7.22 -4.11 -15.09
CA ARG A 6 -8.26 -3.76 -14.13
C ARG A 6 -7.55 -2.88 -13.14
N SER A 7 -7.79 -1.57 -13.23
CA SER A 7 -7.40 -0.67 -12.17
C SER A 7 -7.87 -1.30 -10.85
N PRO A 8 -6.98 -1.47 -9.86
CA PRO A 8 -7.36 -2.04 -8.59
C PRO A 8 -8.58 -1.27 -8.11
N ARG A 9 -9.66 -2.00 -7.78
CA ARG A 9 -10.90 -1.37 -7.31
C ARG A 9 -10.53 -0.43 -6.16
N SER A 10 -10.87 0.85 -6.33
CA SER A 10 -10.63 1.84 -5.28
C SER A 10 -11.11 1.29 -3.94
N PRO A 11 -10.31 1.39 -2.87
CA PRO A 11 -10.71 0.91 -1.56
C PRO A 11 -11.87 1.72 -0.96
N LEU A 12 -12.19 2.88 -1.56
CA LEU A 12 -13.32 3.72 -1.19
C LEU A 12 -14.65 3.12 -1.67
N PRO A 13 -15.75 3.31 -0.92
CA PRO A 13 -17.06 2.82 -1.32
C PRO A 13 -17.49 3.43 -2.67
N SER A 14 -17.71 2.58 -3.66
CA SER A 14 -18.28 2.98 -4.95
C SER A 14 -19.71 2.43 -5.07
N ARG A 15 -20.56 3.13 -5.84
CA ARG A 15 -21.87 2.60 -6.20
C ARG A 15 -21.69 1.28 -6.98
N PRO A 16 -22.57 0.27 -6.74
CA PRO A 16 -22.55 -0.95 -7.54
C PRO A 16 -22.78 -0.61 -9.01
N VAL A 17 -22.07 -1.28 -9.91
CA VAL A 17 -22.20 -1.10 -11.36
C VAL A 17 -23.20 -2.14 -11.88
N TRP A 18 -23.80 -1.92 -13.07
CA TRP A 18 -24.73 -2.88 -13.71
C TRP A 18 -24.27 -4.34 -13.63
N ARG A 19 -22.97 -4.59 -13.80
CA ARG A 19 -22.37 -5.93 -13.70
C ARG A 19 -22.57 -6.61 -12.33
N ASP A 20 -22.65 -5.85 -11.25
CA ASP A 20 -22.97 -6.37 -9.91
C ASP A 20 -24.45 -6.80 -9.81
N HIS A 21 -25.34 -6.21 -10.60
CA HIS A 21 -26.75 -6.55 -10.64
C HIS A 21 -27.05 -7.79 -11.49
N VAL A 22 -26.33 -7.98 -12.60
CA VAL A 22 -26.51 -9.12 -13.53
C VAL A 22 -26.44 -10.47 -12.82
N HIS A 23 -25.58 -10.60 -11.80
CA HIS A 23 -25.41 -11.87 -11.10
C HIS A 23 -26.64 -12.29 -10.28
N TRP A 24 -27.24 -11.40 -9.50
CA TRP A 24 -28.41 -11.78 -8.71
C TRP A 24 -29.64 -11.93 -9.60
N ILE A 25 -29.76 -11.12 -10.66
CA ILE A 25 -30.82 -11.24 -11.67
C ILE A 25 -30.75 -12.62 -12.35
N GLY A 26 -29.54 -13.07 -12.73
CA GLY A 26 -29.34 -14.39 -13.33
C GLY A 26 -29.78 -15.53 -12.42
N TYR A 27 -29.42 -15.49 -11.13
CA TYR A 27 -29.87 -16.50 -10.16
C TYR A 27 -31.38 -16.45 -9.92
N THR A 28 -32.00 -15.27 -9.89
CA THR A 28 -33.46 -15.15 -9.76
C THR A 28 -34.18 -15.75 -10.97
N LEU A 29 -33.69 -15.49 -12.20
CA LEU A 29 -34.28 -16.06 -13.41
C LEU A 29 -34.11 -17.58 -13.45
N ALA A 30 -32.95 -18.10 -13.05
CA ALA A 30 -32.71 -19.53 -12.95
C ALA A 30 -33.62 -20.20 -11.90
N ALA A 31 -33.80 -19.57 -10.72
CA ALA A 31 -34.70 -20.07 -9.69
C ALA A 31 -36.16 -20.10 -10.18
N ILE A 32 -36.62 -19.07 -10.90
CA ILE A 32 -37.95 -19.02 -11.51
C ILE A 32 -38.09 -20.17 -12.53
N ALA A 33 -37.10 -20.39 -13.39
CA ALA A 33 -37.14 -21.47 -14.37
C ALA A 33 -37.23 -22.86 -13.72
N VAL A 34 -36.45 -23.11 -12.66
CA VAL A 34 -36.51 -24.37 -11.90
C VAL A 34 -37.87 -24.53 -11.21
N TRP A 35 -38.43 -23.47 -10.63
CA TRP A 35 -39.74 -23.52 -9.99
C TRP A 35 -40.86 -23.83 -11.00
N VAL A 36 -40.83 -23.20 -12.19
CA VAL A 36 -41.77 -23.50 -13.28
C VAL A 36 -41.63 -24.94 -13.76
N PHE A 37 -40.41 -25.45 -13.92
CA PHE A 37 -40.17 -26.86 -14.27
C PHE A 37 -40.71 -27.80 -13.19
N MET A 38 -40.47 -27.48 -11.91
CA MET A 38 -41.03 -28.26 -10.80
C MET A 38 -42.56 -28.30 -10.84
N SER A 39 -43.21 -27.13 -11.00
CA SER A 39 -44.68 -27.04 -10.96
C SER A 39 -45.37 -27.67 -12.16
N THR A 40 -44.75 -27.64 -13.34
CA THR A 40 -45.36 -28.12 -14.59
C THR A 40 -44.99 -29.55 -14.96
N ALA A 41 -43.78 -30.02 -14.63
CA ALA A 41 -43.30 -31.34 -15.02
C ALA A 41 -43.19 -32.31 -13.83
N LEU A 42 -42.64 -31.86 -12.70
CA LEU A 42 -42.36 -32.74 -11.56
C LEU A 42 -43.56 -32.95 -10.64
N PHE A 43 -44.35 -31.92 -10.33
CA PHE A 43 -45.53 -32.03 -9.47
C PHE A 43 -46.61 -32.97 -10.03
N PRO A 44 -46.93 -32.94 -11.33
CA PRO A 44 -47.83 -33.92 -11.94
C PRO A 44 -47.23 -35.33 -11.94
N ALA A 45 -45.93 -35.47 -12.25
CA ALA A 45 -45.25 -36.76 -12.27
C ALA A 45 -45.14 -37.41 -10.89
N TRP A 46 -44.98 -36.63 -9.82
CA TRP A 46 -44.99 -37.13 -8.44
C TRP A 46 -46.36 -37.65 -7.98
N ARG A 47 -47.46 -37.11 -8.54
CA ARG A 47 -48.82 -37.60 -8.26
C ARG A 47 -49.16 -38.88 -9.02
N ALA A 48 -48.46 -39.17 -10.10
CA ALA A 48 -48.55 -40.45 -10.81
C ALA A 48 -47.57 -41.45 -10.17
N GLU A 49 -47.99 -42.69 -9.96
CA GLU A 49 -47.06 -43.75 -9.54
C GLU A 49 -45.95 -43.89 -10.60
N THR A 50 -44.73 -43.55 -10.22
CA THR A 50 -43.59 -43.38 -11.12
C THR A 50 -42.65 -44.58 -11.02
N GLU A 51 -42.57 -45.39 -12.08
CA GLU A 51 -41.67 -46.56 -12.17
C GLU A 51 -40.26 -46.20 -12.71
N ASP A 52 -40.08 -44.99 -13.25
CA ASP A 52 -38.83 -44.54 -13.87
C ASP A 52 -37.87 -43.91 -12.84
N GLY A 53 -36.76 -44.59 -12.57
CA GLY A 53 -35.70 -44.14 -11.67
C GLY A 53 -35.07 -42.79 -12.04
N GLY A 54 -35.07 -42.41 -13.32
CA GLY A 54 -34.60 -41.09 -13.76
C GLY A 54 -35.47 -39.94 -13.26
N GLN A 55 -36.79 -40.16 -13.18
CA GLN A 55 -37.74 -39.16 -12.69
C GLN A 55 -37.65 -39.00 -11.17
N LEU A 56 -37.43 -40.09 -10.43
CA LEU A 56 -37.20 -40.05 -8.97
C LEU A 56 -35.96 -39.22 -8.61
N LEU A 57 -34.87 -39.34 -9.37
CA LEU A 57 -33.67 -38.53 -9.17
C LEU A 57 -33.93 -37.03 -9.40
N LEU A 58 -34.71 -36.68 -10.43
CA LEU A 58 -35.08 -35.29 -10.70
C LEU A 58 -35.99 -34.70 -9.60
N ILE A 59 -36.95 -35.49 -9.09
CA ILE A 59 -37.83 -35.09 -7.97
C ILE A 59 -37.01 -34.81 -6.70
N LEU A 60 -35.99 -35.62 -6.43
CA LEU A 60 -35.12 -35.41 -5.26
C LEU A 60 -34.11 -34.27 -5.43
N ALA A 61 -33.61 -34.04 -6.66
CA ALA A 61 -32.55 -33.05 -6.91
C ALA A 61 -33.08 -31.63 -7.19
N ALA A 62 -34.30 -31.47 -7.71
CA ALA A 62 -34.84 -30.15 -8.06
C ALA A 62 -35.10 -29.23 -6.85
N PRO A 63 -35.67 -29.70 -5.72
CA PRO A 63 -35.85 -28.86 -4.52
C PRO A 63 -34.55 -28.28 -3.93
N PRO A 64 -33.47 -29.05 -3.70
CA PRO A 64 -32.23 -28.48 -3.16
C PRO A 64 -31.55 -27.54 -4.17
N LEU A 65 -31.65 -27.80 -5.48
CA LEU A 65 -31.15 -26.89 -6.50
C LEU A 65 -31.90 -25.55 -6.47
N PHE A 66 -33.24 -25.59 -6.37
CA PHE A 66 -34.05 -24.38 -6.23
C PHE A 66 -33.66 -23.56 -4.98
N LEU A 67 -33.56 -24.21 -3.82
CA LEU A 67 -33.15 -23.56 -2.58
C LEU A 67 -31.75 -22.94 -2.67
N PHE A 68 -30.80 -23.63 -3.32
CA PHE A 68 -29.45 -23.10 -3.55
C PHE A 68 -29.47 -21.85 -4.45
N LEU A 69 -30.25 -21.85 -5.53
CA LEU A 69 -30.36 -20.69 -6.43
C LEU A 69 -31.01 -19.49 -5.74
N VAL A 70 -32.06 -19.72 -4.94
CA VAL A 70 -32.71 -18.68 -4.13
C VAL A 70 -31.72 -18.10 -3.11
N TRP A 71 -30.98 -18.97 -2.39
CA TRP A 71 -29.94 -18.53 -1.47
C TRP A 71 -28.86 -17.68 -2.16
N GLN A 72 -28.38 -18.10 -3.34
CA GLN A 72 -27.41 -17.34 -4.12
C GLN A 72 -27.98 -15.98 -4.54
N ALA A 73 -29.22 -15.94 -5.03
CA ALA A 73 -29.91 -14.70 -5.39
C ALA A 73 -30.02 -13.76 -4.19
N MET A 74 -30.55 -14.23 -3.05
CA MET A 74 -30.74 -13.42 -1.84
C MET A 74 -29.41 -12.92 -1.26
N SER A 75 -28.39 -13.77 -1.15
CA SER A 75 -27.08 -13.38 -0.63
C SER A 75 -26.38 -12.36 -1.53
N ARG A 76 -26.56 -12.43 -2.85
CA ARG A 76 -26.01 -11.47 -3.82
C ARG A 76 -26.79 -10.16 -3.81
N PHE A 77 -28.12 -10.23 -3.75
CA PHE A 77 -28.99 -9.07 -3.59
C PHE A 77 -28.65 -8.31 -2.30
N GLY A 78 -28.57 -9.01 -1.15
CA GLY A 78 -28.18 -8.43 0.13
C GLY A 78 -26.79 -7.78 0.12
N ARG A 79 -25.82 -8.38 -0.57
CA ARG A 79 -24.50 -7.74 -0.77
C ARG A 79 -24.58 -6.50 -1.65
N CYS A 80 -25.43 -6.50 -2.67
CA CYS A 80 -25.63 -5.37 -3.57
C CYS A 80 -26.31 -4.21 -2.85
N THR A 81 -27.37 -4.48 -2.08
CA THR A 81 -28.07 -3.47 -1.28
C THR A 81 -27.17 -2.92 -0.17
N TRP A 82 -26.40 -3.77 0.52
CA TRP A 82 -25.40 -3.33 1.49
C TRP A 82 -24.34 -2.41 0.87
N ARG A 83 -23.84 -2.74 -0.33
CA ARG A 83 -22.89 -1.87 -1.06
C ARG A 83 -23.51 -0.55 -1.45
N HIS A 84 -24.76 -0.56 -1.91
CA HIS A 84 -25.49 0.66 -2.23
C HIS A 84 -25.67 1.55 -1.00
N TRP A 85 -26.13 0.98 0.12
CA TRP A 85 -26.27 1.69 1.39
C TRP A 85 -24.93 2.23 1.88
N ARG A 86 -23.85 1.44 1.80
CA ARG A 86 -22.50 1.87 2.18
C ARG A 86 -22.01 3.05 1.34
N ALA A 87 -22.24 3.03 0.03
CA ALA A 87 -21.90 4.13 -0.87
C ALA A 87 -22.78 5.36 -0.65
N TYR A 88 -24.08 5.18 -0.39
CA TYR A 88 -25.00 6.25 -0.02
C TYR A 88 -24.56 6.95 1.27
N ARG A 89 -24.31 6.20 2.35
CA ARG A 89 -23.80 6.72 3.64
C ARG A 89 -22.50 7.50 3.46
N PHE A 90 -21.57 6.95 2.68
CA PHE A 90 -20.28 7.60 2.41
C PHE A 90 -20.47 8.91 1.62
N ALA A 91 -21.32 8.91 0.59
CA ALA A 91 -21.61 10.10 -0.21
C ALA A 91 -22.35 11.20 0.57
N HIS A 92 -23.10 10.84 1.62
CA HIS A 92 -23.79 11.79 2.51
C HIS A 92 -22.91 12.24 3.70
N GLY A 93 -21.59 12.06 3.62
CA GLY A 93 -20.66 12.65 4.60
C GLY A 93 -20.54 11.87 5.91
N HIS A 94 -20.93 10.60 5.94
CA HIS A 94 -20.76 9.74 7.12
C HIS A 94 -19.72 8.63 6.91
N PRO A 95 -18.45 8.93 6.57
CA PRO A 95 -17.42 7.91 6.41
C PRO A 95 -17.07 7.25 7.75
N THR A 96 -16.73 5.96 7.72
CA THR A 96 -16.10 5.31 8.88
C THR A 96 -14.71 5.89 9.11
N ARG A 97 -14.12 5.73 10.31
CA ARG A 97 -12.74 6.15 10.58
C ARG A 97 -11.72 5.63 9.56
N ARG A 98 -11.88 4.38 9.10
CA ARG A 98 -11.02 3.78 8.08
C ARG A 98 -11.22 4.45 6.71
N GLU A 99 -12.47 4.70 6.32
CA GLU A 99 -12.81 5.38 5.06
C GLU A 99 -12.31 6.83 5.06
N ALA A 100 -12.47 7.56 6.17
CA ALA A 100 -11.97 8.92 6.33
C ALA A 100 -10.44 8.99 6.21
N ARG A 101 -9.71 8.06 6.84
CA ARG A 101 -8.24 7.98 6.69
C ARG A 101 -7.82 7.72 5.24
N MET A 102 -8.51 6.82 4.54
CA MET A 102 -8.21 6.55 3.13
C MET A 102 -8.53 7.76 2.24
N LEU A 103 -9.62 8.47 2.52
CA LEU A 103 -9.98 9.71 1.83
C LEU A 103 -8.91 10.78 2.03
N ALA A 104 -8.44 10.96 3.27
CA ALA A 104 -7.35 11.85 3.60
C ALA A 104 -6.08 11.47 2.84
N MET A 105 -5.68 10.19 2.85
CA MET A 105 -4.50 9.72 2.09
C MET A 105 -4.60 10.02 0.59
N VAL A 106 -5.77 9.79 -0.03
CA VAL A 106 -5.98 10.10 -1.46
C VAL A 106 -5.91 11.60 -1.71
N HIS A 107 -6.53 12.40 -0.84
CA HIS A 107 -6.52 13.85 -0.94
C HIS A 107 -5.10 14.42 -0.75
N ASP A 108 -4.37 13.95 0.26
CA ASP A 108 -3.00 14.35 0.57
C ASP A 108 -2.06 14.01 -0.61
N HIS A 109 -2.23 12.84 -1.22
CA HIS A 109 -1.48 12.45 -2.41
C HIS A 109 -1.79 13.36 -3.61
N GLN A 110 -3.05 13.68 -3.86
CA GLN A 110 -3.45 14.61 -4.94
C GLN A 110 -2.88 16.01 -4.72
N MET A 111 -2.96 16.53 -3.49
CA MET A 111 -2.35 17.81 -3.10
C MET A 111 -0.83 17.79 -3.29
N ALA A 112 -0.17 16.68 -2.95
CA ALA A 112 1.26 16.53 -3.16
C ALA A 112 1.65 16.52 -4.65
N ILE A 113 0.86 15.86 -5.51
CA ILE A 113 1.04 15.87 -6.97
C ILE A 113 0.90 17.28 -7.53
N GLU A 114 -0.16 17.99 -7.14
CA GLU A 114 -0.41 19.37 -7.59
C GLU A 114 0.72 20.30 -7.15
N HIS A 115 1.19 20.16 -5.90
CA HIS A 115 2.31 20.92 -5.39
C HIS A 115 3.62 20.59 -6.13
N ALA A 116 3.92 19.31 -6.36
CA ALA A 116 5.10 18.91 -7.12
C ALA A 116 5.06 19.43 -8.58
N ARG A 117 3.88 19.46 -9.20
CA ARG A 117 3.71 20.08 -10.54
C ARG A 117 3.95 21.59 -10.51
N ALA A 118 3.46 22.27 -9.49
CA ALA A 118 3.72 23.71 -9.29
C ALA A 118 5.23 23.97 -9.13
N VAL A 119 5.91 23.20 -8.30
CA VAL A 119 7.37 23.26 -8.11
C VAL A 119 8.12 22.97 -9.41
N ALA A 120 7.71 21.95 -10.18
CA ALA A 120 8.36 21.62 -11.45
C ALA A 120 8.22 22.77 -12.47
N THR A 121 7.05 23.41 -12.51
CA THR A 121 6.79 24.57 -13.38
C THR A 121 7.61 25.78 -12.94
N ASP A 122 7.70 26.01 -11.64
CA ASP A 122 8.48 27.08 -11.03
C ASP A 122 9.98 26.96 -11.36
N LEU A 123 10.56 25.79 -11.11
CA LEU A 123 11.95 25.48 -11.39
C LEU A 123 12.28 25.50 -12.89
N ALA A 124 11.31 25.22 -13.77
CA ALA A 124 11.48 25.30 -15.22
C ALA A 124 11.45 26.74 -15.75
N THR A 125 10.70 27.63 -15.10
CA THR A 125 10.49 29.02 -15.56
C THR A 125 11.26 30.06 -14.74
N THR A 126 12.00 29.63 -13.71
CA THR A 126 12.71 30.51 -12.74
C THR A 126 11.73 31.41 -11.96
N GLN A 127 10.51 30.93 -11.71
CA GLN A 127 9.58 31.64 -10.86
C GLN A 127 9.95 31.46 -9.36
N SER A 128 9.29 32.27 -8.52
CA SER A 128 9.70 32.61 -7.16
C SER A 128 9.01 31.79 -6.07
N LEU A 129 8.67 30.52 -6.31
CA LEU A 129 8.02 29.70 -5.28
C LEU A 129 8.97 29.54 -4.08
N ASP A 130 8.54 30.11 -2.96
CA ASP A 130 9.18 29.98 -1.67
C ASP A 130 8.08 30.01 -0.59
N LEU A 131 8.05 28.98 0.25
CA LEU A 131 7.12 28.88 1.38
C LEU A 131 7.51 29.81 2.54
N GLY A 132 8.61 30.57 2.39
CA GLY A 132 9.10 31.52 3.36
C GLY A 132 10.14 30.91 4.31
N PRO A 133 10.69 31.73 5.23
CA PRO A 133 11.82 31.31 6.04
C PRO A 133 11.43 30.26 7.10
N ALA A 134 12.22 29.19 7.18
CA ALA A 134 12.26 28.32 8.35
C ALA A 134 13.28 28.88 9.35
N TRP A 135 12.80 29.68 10.31
CA TRP A 135 13.65 30.35 11.31
C TRP A 135 14.47 29.41 12.19
N ASP A 136 14.11 28.13 12.23
CA ASP A 136 14.76 27.09 13.02
C ASP A 136 15.87 26.34 12.26
N VAL A 137 16.13 26.69 11.00
CA VAL A 137 17.20 26.09 10.18
C VAL A 137 18.01 27.18 9.49
N ASN A 138 19.34 27.01 9.49
CA ASN A 138 20.23 27.87 8.73
C ASN A 138 20.25 27.47 7.25
N LEU A 139 19.60 28.28 6.41
CA LEU A 139 19.55 28.10 4.96
C LEU A 139 20.71 28.83 4.28
N ASN A 140 21.19 28.27 3.16
CA ASN A 140 22.16 28.96 2.32
C ASN A 140 21.54 30.22 1.71
N HIS A 141 22.38 31.18 1.32
CA HIS A 141 21.90 32.38 0.65
C HIS A 141 21.18 32.00 -0.67
N GLY A 142 19.92 32.42 -0.82
CA GLY A 142 19.09 32.11 -1.98
C GLY A 142 18.50 30.70 -2.01
N GLU A 143 18.74 29.87 -0.98
CA GLU A 143 18.07 28.57 -0.83
C GLU A 143 16.59 28.79 -0.49
N ARG A 144 15.69 28.20 -1.28
CA ARG A 144 14.23 28.40 -1.18
C ARG A 144 13.55 27.18 -0.61
N ILE A 145 12.54 27.35 0.25
CA ILE A 145 11.78 26.23 0.78
C ILE A 145 10.63 25.90 -0.17
N LEU A 146 10.64 24.68 -0.70
CA LEU A 146 9.63 24.17 -1.60
C LEU A 146 8.61 23.28 -0.88
N PHE A 147 8.97 22.73 0.29
CA PHE A 147 8.05 21.96 1.12
C PHE A 147 8.43 22.07 2.59
N ASN A 148 7.42 22.17 3.46
CA ASN A 148 7.56 22.05 4.91
C ASN A 148 6.40 21.21 5.46
N GLY A 149 6.71 20.00 5.93
CA GLY A 149 5.69 19.08 6.40
C GLY A 149 6.27 17.83 7.02
N SER A 150 5.48 16.76 7.07
CA SER A 150 5.94 15.46 7.57
C SER A 150 6.33 14.51 6.45
N ALA A 151 7.30 13.65 6.72
CA ALA A 151 7.68 12.56 5.84
C ALA A 151 8.17 11.35 6.65
N HIS A 152 8.04 10.16 6.06
CA HIS A 152 8.65 8.96 6.63
C HIS A 152 10.11 8.88 6.17
N TYR A 153 11.03 8.98 7.12
CA TYR A 153 12.46 8.87 6.91
C TYR A 153 12.95 7.46 7.22
N SER A 154 13.89 6.94 6.44
CA SER A 154 14.64 5.72 6.75
C SER A 154 15.99 5.68 6.01
N ARG A 155 16.91 4.84 6.50
CA ARG A 155 18.27 4.70 5.99
C ARG A 155 18.60 3.25 5.69
N PHE A 156 19.43 2.99 4.68
CA PHE A 156 19.84 1.63 4.33
C PHE A 156 21.28 1.35 4.80
N TYR A 157 21.43 0.54 5.86
CA TYR A 157 22.75 0.12 6.34
C TYR A 157 22.69 -1.21 7.10
N GLY A 158 23.82 -1.92 7.14
CA GLY A 158 24.05 -3.07 8.03
C GLY A 158 24.69 -2.62 9.35
N GLN A 159 24.62 -3.45 10.39
CA GLN A 159 25.29 -3.18 11.67
C GLN A 159 26.32 -4.27 11.97
N GLU A 160 27.49 -3.88 12.47
CA GLU A 160 28.39 -4.84 13.13
C GLU A 160 27.82 -5.16 14.51
N VAL A 161 27.42 -6.42 14.72
CA VAL A 161 26.92 -6.90 16.01
C VAL A 161 28.03 -7.70 16.68
N THR A 162 28.68 -7.13 17.71
CA THR A 162 29.66 -7.86 18.53
C THR A 162 28.91 -8.87 19.40
N TYR A 163 29.13 -10.15 19.16
CA TYR A 163 28.43 -11.25 19.84
C TYR A 163 29.19 -11.71 21.08
N TRP A 164 28.48 -11.83 22.20
CA TRP A 164 28.95 -12.54 23.38
C TRP A 164 28.34 -13.95 23.40
N GLU A 165 29.18 -14.97 23.21
CA GLU A 165 28.79 -16.37 23.41
C GLU A 165 28.52 -16.61 24.89
N SER A 166 27.27 -16.88 25.25
CA SER A 166 26.96 -17.43 26.57
C SER A 166 27.34 -18.91 26.57
N SER A 167 28.50 -19.25 27.13
CA SER A 167 28.84 -20.63 27.48
C SER A 167 28.08 -21.02 28.75
N ALA A 168 27.28 -22.09 28.68
CA ALA A 168 26.59 -22.64 29.84
C ALA A 168 27.30 -23.93 30.27
N PHE A 169 27.64 -24.02 31.56
CA PHE A 169 28.24 -25.21 32.14
C PHE A 169 27.15 -26.16 32.64
N PHE A 170 27.10 -27.37 32.12
CA PHE A 170 26.13 -28.40 32.51
C PHE A 170 26.84 -29.53 33.26
N SER A 171 26.36 -29.87 34.46
CA SER A 171 26.81 -31.04 35.23
C SER A 171 25.59 -31.86 35.64
N GLY A 172 25.66 -33.20 35.49
CA GLY A 172 24.53 -34.09 35.74
C GLY A 172 24.62 -35.39 34.94
N SER A 173 23.50 -36.12 34.86
CA SER A 173 23.44 -37.37 34.10
C SER A 173 23.76 -37.14 32.61
N PRO A 174 24.35 -38.12 31.90
CA PRO A 174 24.75 -37.95 30.50
C PRO A 174 23.60 -37.47 29.59
N LEU A 175 22.38 -37.95 29.81
CA LEU A 175 21.20 -37.52 29.06
C LEU A 175 20.84 -36.04 29.31
N PHE A 176 21.00 -35.55 30.55
CA PHE A 176 20.75 -34.15 30.89
C PHE A 176 21.79 -33.22 30.25
N VAL A 177 23.07 -33.61 30.25
CA VAL A 177 24.15 -32.85 29.60
C VAL A 177 23.93 -32.76 28.09
N VAL A 178 23.59 -33.88 27.43
CA VAL A 178 23.28 -33.90 25.99
C VAL A 178 22.07 -33.02 25.66
N ALA A 179 21.02 -33.06 26.48
CA ALA A 179 19.85 -32.21 26.30
C ALA A 179 20.18 -30.71 26.50
N GLY A 180 20.98 -30.37 27.51
CA GLY A 180 21.43 -28.99 27.78
C GLY A 180 22.32 -28.42 26.67
N LEU A 181 23.26 -29.21 26.15
CA LEU A 181 24.10 -28.84 25.00
C LEU A 181 23.27 -28.70 23.71
N GLY A 182 22.29 -29.58 23.48
CA GLY A 182 21.38 -29.47 22.35
C GLY A 182 20.50 -28.21 22.40
N ALA A 183 19.94 -27.90 23.57
CA ALA A 183 19.12 -26.70 23.78
C ALA A 183 19.93 -25.40 23.64
N THR A 184 21.15 -25.36 24.18
CA THR A 184 22.05 -24.20 24.02
C THR A 184 22.56 -24.03 22.61
N ALA A 185 22.87 -25.11 21.88
CA ALA A 185 23.25 -25.03 20.48
C ALA A 185 22.11 -24.49 19.60
N LEU A 186 20.86 -24.92 19.84
CA LEU A 186 19.68 -24.38 19.14
C LEU A 186 19.43 -22.92 19.50
N GLY A 187 19.55 -22.55 20.78
CA GLY A 187 19.43 -21.16 21.23
C GLY A 187 20.54 -20.25 20.69
N ASN A 188 21.78 -20.73 20.62
CA ASN A 188 22.92 -20.03 20.05
C ASN A 188 22.77 -19.89 18.53
N ARG A 189 22.26 -20.90 17.84
CA ARG A 189 21.96 -20.83 16.40
C ARG A 189 20.80 -19.88 16.09
N ALA A 190 19.74 -19.88 16.88
CA ALA A 190 18.63 -18.93 16.73
C ALA A 190 19.08 -17.50 17.00
N ARG A 191 19.89 -17.26 18.04
CA ARG A 191 20.50 -15.96 18.36
C ARG A 191 21.51 -15.53 17.30
N ARG A 192 22.34 -16.43 16.78
CA ARG A 192 23.25 -16.18 15.66
C ARG A 192 22.48 -15.83 14.39
N ASN A 193 21.41 -16.55 14.07
CA ASN A 193 20.57 -16.24 12.90
C ASN A 193 19.77 -14.95 13.08
N ALA A 194 19.37 -14.60 14.30
CA ALA A 194 18.80 -13.29 14.60
C ALA A 194 19.85 -12.18 14.47
N ALA A 195 21.07 -12.40 14.97
CA ALA A 195 22.19 -11.48 14.85
C ALA A 195 22.66 -11.30 13.40
N LEU A 196 22.71 -12.36 12.58
CA LEU A 196 22.99 -12.29 11.15
C LEU A 196 21.89 -11.55 10.39
N ARG A 197 20.61 -11.76 10.76
CA ARG A 197 19.49 -10.98 10.22
C ARG A 197 19.54 -9.51 10.65
N GLN A 198 20.01 -9.23 11.87
CA GLN A 198 20.24 -7.87 12.34
C GLN A 198 21.47 -7.23 11.69
N ALA A 199 22.51 -8.00 11.38
CA ALA A 199 23.70 -7.50 10.71
C ALA A 199 23.46 -7.23 9.21
N ALA A 200 22.47 -7.89 8.60
CA ALA A 200 22.12 -7.68 7.20
C ALA A 200 21.72 -6.23 6.90
N ALA A 201 22.15 -5.74 5.74
CA ALA A 201 21.75 -4.43 5.24
C ALA A 201 20.23 -4.41 4.99
N GLN A 202 19.54 -3.52 5.70
CA GLN A 202 18.09 -3.36 5.59
C GLN A 202 17.71 -1.90 5.85
N TRP A 203 16.50 -1.53 5.45
CA TRP A 203 15.94 -0.22 5.78
C TRP A 203 15.70 -0.13 7.29
N ARG A 204 16.35 0.84 7.92
CA ARG A 204 16.36 1.11 9.37
C ARG A 204 15.97 2.56 9.62
N GLU A 205 15.84 2.90 10.91
CA GLU A 205 15.50 4.25 11.38
C GLU A 205 14.18 4.80 10.84
N GLY A 206 13.24 3.90 10.52
CA GLY A 206 11.90 4.25 10.05
C GLY A 206 11.16 5.12 11.05
N GLN A 207 11.05 6.42 10.77
CA GLN A 207 10.42 7.39 11.66
C GLN A 207 9.60 8.41 10.88
N MET A 208 8.48 8.86 11.47
CA MET A 208 7.74 10.01 10.95
C MET A 208 8.34 11.28 11.54
N THR A 209 8.83 12.18 10.69
CA THR A 209 9.61 13.34 11.09
C THR A 209 9.21 14.56 10.29
N ARG A 210 9.47 15.76 10.82
CA ARG A 210 9.43 16.98 10.00
C ARG A 210 10.51 16.90 8.93
N CYS A 211 10.12 17.24 7.72
CA CYS A 211 10.92 17.26 6.52
C CYS A 211 10.75 18.62 5.85
N LEU A 212 11.87 19.30 5.61
CA LEU A 212 11.91 20.46 4.72
C LEU A 212 12.57 20.02 3.42
N VAL A 213 11.97 20.40 2.29
CA VAL A 213 12.59 20.22 0.98
C VAL A 213 12.87 21.60 0.44
N THR A 214 14.12 21.82 0.04
CA THR A 214 14.55 23.06 -0.61
C THR A 214 14.84 22.80 -2.09
N ASP A 215 15.26 23.83 -2.81
CA ASP A 215 15.78 23.69 -4.17
C ASP A 215 17.19 23.04 -4.20
N GLN A 216 17.86 22.89 -3.06
CA GLN A 216 19.24 22.38 -2.95
C GLN A 216 19.38 21.07 -2.17
N ARG A 217 18.50 20.82 -1.18
CA ARG A 217 18.64 19.68 -0.26
C ARG A 217 17.33 19.26 0.40
N ILE A 218 17.37 18.11 1.05
CA ILE A 218 16.36 17.65 2.01
C ILE A 218 16.91 17.83 3.42
N LEU A 219 16.13 18.44 4.29
CA LEU A 219 16.42 18.62 5.71
C LEU A 219 15.45 17.78 6.54
N ILE A 220 15.97 16.94 7.42
CA ILE A 220 15.19 16.04 8.28
C ILE A 220 15.44 16.38 9.74
N HIS A 221 14.38 16.65 10.50
CA HIS A 221 14.48 16.87 11.94
C HIS A 221 14.40 15.56 12.73
N HIS A 222 15.52 14.86 12.83
CA HIS A 222 15.61 13.55 13.46
C HIS A 222 15.03 13.54 14.89
N LEU A 223 14.45 12.41 15.31
CA LEU A 223 13.86 12.25 16.65
C LEU A 223 14.83 12.54 17.81
N ASP A 224 16.14 12.43 17.58
CA ASP A 224 17.18 12.80 18.55
C ASP A 224 17.37 14.33 18.70
N GLY A 225 16.55 15.16 18.04
CA GLY A 225 16.58 16.62 18.11
C GLY A 225 17.62 17.29 17.20
N ARG A 226 18.20 16.55 16.24
CA ARG A 226 19.20 17.07 15.30
C ARG A 226 18.61 17.24 13.89
N TRP A 227 19.07 18.27 13.18
CA TRP A 227 18.83 18.42 11.75
C TRP A 227 19.86 17.63 10.94
N LEU A 228 19.38 16.82 10.00
CA LEU A 228 20.19 16.12 9.02
C LEU A 228 20.00 16.81 7.67
N SER A 229 21.10 17.12 6.97
CA SER A 229 21.09 17.76 5.64
C SER A 229 21.52 16.76 4.58
N PHE A 230 20.73 16.58 3.54
CA PHE A 230 21.03 15.71 2.40
C PHE A 230 21.00 16.51 1.10
N TRP A 231 22.17 16.86 0.58
CA TRP A 231 22.33 17.69 -0.60
C TRP A 231 22.06 16.92 -1.89
N PHE A 232 21.24 17.47 -2.78
CA PHE A 232 20.99 16.84 -4.08
C PHE A 232 22.26 16.77 -4.94
N SER A 233 23.15 17.75 -4.81
CA SER A 233 24.44 17.79 -5.52
C SER A 233 25.42 16.69 -5.10
N GLY A 234 25.26 16.12 -3.90
CA GLY A 234 26.06 15.01 -3.41
C GLY A 234 25.46 13.62 -3.71
N ALA A 235 24.25 13.58 -4.28
CA ALA A 235 23.60 12.32 -4.60
C ALA A 235 24.23 11.71 -5.86
N VAL A 236 24.68 10.45 -5.76
CA VAL A 236 25.23 9.68 -6.88
C VAL A 236 24.14 8.86 -7.60
N GLY A 237 23.05 8.56 -6.89
CA GLY A 237 21.89 7.84 -7.43
C GLY A 237 20.59 8.49 -6.98
N ILE A 238 19.66 8.65 -7.92
CA ILE A 238 18.33 9.23 -7.68
C ILE A 238 17.29 8.25 -8.21
N TYR A 239 16.46 7.72 -7.31
CA TYR A 239 15.42 6.74 -7.63
C TYR A 239 14.05 7.25 -7.16
N PRO A 240 13.39 8.08 -7.96
CA PRO A 240 12.06 8.59 -7.65
C PRO A 240 10.99 7.58 -8.07
N ALA A 241 10.05 7.31 -7.16
CA ALA A 241 8.89 6.47 -7.38
C ALA A 241 7.62 7.24 -6.96
N LEU A 242 7.15 8.13 -7.83
CA LEU A 242 6.02 9.03 -7.56
C LEU A 242 4.70 8.28 -7.32
N ASN A 243 4.50 7.13 -7.97
CA ASN A 243 3.30 6.30 -7.74
C ASN A 243 3.27 5.64 -6.35
N GLU A 244 4.44 5.53 -5.70
CA GLU A 244 4.63 4.90 -4.39
C GLU A 244 4.93 5.94 -3.31
N ASP A 245 4.80 7.23 -3.63
CA ASP A 245 5.17 8.36 -2.76
C ASP A 245 6.53 8.14 -2.11
N THR A 246 7.53 7.73 -2.90
CA THR A 246 8.86 7.37 -2.38
C THR A 246 9.96 7.99 -3.22
N LEU A 247 11.01 8.48 -2.55
CA LEU A 247 12.27 8.89 -3.16
C LEU A 247 13.41 8.18 -2.42
N ILE A 248 14.30 7.55 -3.16
CA ILE A 248 15.56 7.04 -2.65
C ILE A 248 16.71 7.84 -3.26
N LEU A 249 17.62 8.32 -2.40
CA LEU A 249 18.86 8.97 -2.79
C LEU A 249 20.03 8.13 -2.27
N GLU A 250 20.98 7.85 -3.16
CA GLU A 250 22.25 7.22 -2.82
C GLU A 250 23.36 8.27 -2.79
N PHE A 251 24.28 8.10 -1.84
CA PHE A 251 25.41 9.00 -1.62
C PHE A 251 26.68 8.17 -1.55
N ASP A 252 27.81 8.78 -1.89
CA ASP A 252 29.12 8.13 -1.81
C ASP A 252 29.67 8.12 -0.38
N ASP A 253 29.40 9.19 0.37
CA ASP A 253 29.95 9.44 1.71
C ASP A 253 29.05 8.96 2.86
N THR A 254 27.83 8.51 2.55
CA THR A 254 26.85 8.14 3.57
C THR A 254 25.85 7.12 3.09
N SER A 255 25.13 6.50 4.03
CA SER A 255 24.10 5.51 3.72
C SER A 255 22.99 6.09 2.81
N PRO A 256 22.33 5.27 1.98
CA PRO A 256 21.18 5.73 1.21
C PRO A 256 20.05 6.28 2.08
N LEU A 257 19.42 7.36 1.61
CA LEU A 257 18.25 7.98 2.19
C LEU A 257 17.00 7.46 1.48
N ARG A 258 15.96 7.12 2.25
CA ARG A 258 14.60 6.96 1.72
C ARG A 258 13.65 7.91 2.44
N VAL A 259 12.93 8.70 1.64
CA VAL A 259 11.86 9.58 2.07
C VAL A 259 10.56 9.08 1.46
N GLN A 260 9.52 8.94 2.29
CA GLN A 260 8.18 8.59 1.80
C GLN A 260 7.12 9.60 2.25
N GLY A 261 6.06 9.73 1.45
CA GLY A 261 4.96 10.67 1.64
C GLY A 261 5.10 11.93 0.77
N PRO A 262 4.28 12.96 1.02
CA PRO A 262 4.20 14.14 0.16
C PRO A 262 5.54 14.80 -0.17
N ALA A 263 6.44 14.88 0.82
CA ALA A 263 7.77 15.47 0.65
C ALA A 263 8.60 14.80 -0.46
N SER A 264 8.42 13.50 -0.68
CA SER A 264 9.22 12.76 -1.65
C SER A 264 8.92 13.19 -3.08
N LEU A 265 7.69 13.61 -3.39
CA LEU A 265 7.32 14.07 -4.74
C LEU A 265 8.01 15.40 -5.05
N ILE A 266 7.95 16.35 -4.11
CA ILE A 266 8.62 17.65 -4.25
C ILE A 266 10.14 17.44 -4.32
N ALA A 267 10.71 16.62 -3.43
CA ALA A 267 12.13 16.31 -3.44
C ALA A 267 12.58 15.59 -4.72
N SER A 268 11.74 14.76 -5.33
CA SER A 268 12.04 14.09 -6.60
C SER A 268 12.20 15.10 -7.73
N VAL A 269 11.32 16.11 -7.77
CA VAL A 269 11.37 17.20 -8.74
C VAL A 269 12.65 18.02 -8.55
N SER A 270 12.94 18.45 -7.31
CA SER A 270 14.15 19.21 -6.99
C SER A 270 15.41 18.43 -7.34
N ALA A 271 15.51 17.15 -6.93
CA ALA A 271 16.68 16.32 -7.18
C ALA A 271 16.94 16.12 -8.69
N ILE A 272 15.89 15.83 -9.47
CA ILE A 272 16.01 15.68 -10.93
C ILE A 272 16.41 17.01 -11.59
N TRP A 273 15.85 18.12 -11.15
CA TRP A 273 16.22 19.43 -11.66
C TRP A 273 17.68 19.77 -11.32
N THR A 274 18.14 19.50 -10.10
CA THR A 274 19.55 19.70 -9.74
C THR A 274 20.49 18.84 -10.59
N ALA A 275 20.13 17.58 -10.86
CA ALA A 275 20.98 16.65 -11.61
C ALA A 275 20.97 16.88 -13.13
N HIS A 276 19.84 17.31 -13.71
CA HIS A 276 19.62 17.30 -15.16
C HIS A 276 19.01 18.61 -15.71
N GLY A 277 18.81 19.61 -14.86
CA GLY A 277 18.18 20.88 -15.20
C GLY A 277 16.75 20.71 -15.73
N VAL A 278 16.32 21.69 -16.53
CA VAL A 278 14.99 21.72 -17.15
C VAL A 278 14.74 20.50 -18.05
N GLN A 279 15.78 19.97 -18.72
CA GLN A 279 15.63 18.77 -19.56
C GLN A 279 15.23 17.53 -18.74
N GLY A 280 15.74 17.41 -17.50
CA GLY A 280 15.32 16.36 -16.57
C GLY A 280 13.83 16.43 -16.28
N LEU A 281 13.32 17.63 -15.95
CA LEU A 281 11.90 17.83 -15.65
C LEU A 281 10.99 17.43 -16.83
N LEU A 282 11.41 17.75 -18.06
CA LEU A 282 10.63 17.48 -19.26
C LEU A 282 10.67 16.02 -19.73
N ARG A 283 11.75 15.28 -19.45
CA ARG A 283 12.01 13.97 -20.08
C ARG A 283 12.15 12.82 -19.11
N HIS A 284 12.39 13.06 -17.82
CA HIS A 284 12.65 11.98 -16.87
C HIS A 284 11.39 11.11 -16.70
N PRO A 285 11.48 9.78 -16.92
CA PRO A 285 10.30 8.90 -16.95
C PRO A 285 9.58 8.81 -15.60
N ALA A 286 10.30 8.97 -14.49
CA ALA A 286 9.68 8.94 -13.16
C ALA A 286 8.75 10.12 -12.90
N LEU A 287 8.86 11.23 -13.65
CA LEU A 287 8.01 12.42 -13.50
C LEU A 287 6.75 12.37 -14.38
N GLU A 288 6.53 11.30 -15.13
CA GLU A 288 5.31 11.11 -15.93
C GLU A 288 4.01 11.34 -15.15
N PRO A 289 3.87 10.92 -13.86
CA PRO A 289 2.63 11.13 -13.11
C PRO A 289 2.27 12.60 -12.84
N ILE A 290 3.24 13.51 -12.89
CA ILE A 290 3.03 14.95 -12.61
C ILE A 290 3.12 15.82 -13.87
N ARG A 291 3.46 15.24 -15.03
CA ARG A 291 3.39 15.95 -16.32
C ARG A 291 1.92 16.14 -16.76
#